data_AF-A0A7K2ZCK6-F1
#
_entry.id   AF-A0A7K2ZCK6-F1
#
_cell.length_a   1.000
_cell.length_b   1.000
_cell.length_c   1.000
_cell.angle_alpha   90.00
_cell.angle_beta   90.00
_cell.angle_gamma   90.00
#
_symmetry.space_group_name_H-M   'P 1'
#
loop_
_entity.id
_entity.type
_entity.pdbx_description
1 polymer ?
#
loop_
_entity_poly.entity_id
_entity_poly.type
_entity_poly.pdbx_seq_one_letter_code
_entity_poly.pdbx_strand_id
1 'polypeptide(L)'
;MVRLTHAPRIQGVIDIPDELIATQYAYNGAAGRAFVAALPGLAGRFLEEWGLRRDGAAMYGMCALVLPVVREADGVPAALKLQLVDEETVGEPVALRAWGAAGA
;
A
#
# COMPACT_ATOMS: atom_id res chain seq x y z
N MET A 1 4.48 0.62 38.33
CA MET A 1 3.76 -0.56 37.82
C MET A 1 3.96 -0.60 36.32
N VAL A 2 4.66 -1.62 35.84
CA VAL A 2 5.14 -1.73 34.46
C VAL A 2 3.97 -2.04 33.53
N ARG A 3 3.78 -1.26 32.47
CA ARG A 3 3.13 -1.75 31.25
C ARG A 3 4.15 -1.64 30.14
N LEU A 4 4.75 -2.78 29.82
CA LEU A 4 5.71 -2.96 28.73
C LEU A 4 5.09 -2.41 27.46
N THR A 5 5.62 -1.28 26.97
CA THR A 5 5.46 -0.83 25.59
C THR A 5 6.02 -1.93 24.70
N HIS A 6 5.12 -2.71 24.09
CA HIS A 6 5.49 -3.80 23.22
C HIS A 6 6.18 -3.20 21.97
N ALA A 7 7.52 -3.24 21.95
CA ALA A 7 8.31 -3.06 20.73
C ALA A 7 7.91 -4.12 19.70
N PRO A 8 8.03 -3.81 18.40
CA PRO A 8 7.00 -4.15 17.42
C PRO A 8 7.09 -5.60 16.97
N ARG A 9 5.94 -6.27 16.87
CA ARG A 9 5.83 -7.50 16.08
C ARG A 9 5.79 -7.12 14.60
N ILE A 10 6.94 -6.82 14.01
CA ILE A 10 7.08 -6.74 12.54
C ILE A 10 7.29 -8.16 12.02
N GLN A 11 6.24 -8.97 12.08
CA GLN A 11 6.04 -10.13 11.22
C GLN A 11 4.54 -10.23 10.94
N GLY A 12 4.15 -9.83 9.73
CA GLY A 12 2.77 -9.88 9.23
C GLY A 12 2.00 -8.55 9.26
N VAL A 13 2.57 -7.45 8.73
CA VAL A 13 1.82 -6.18 8.56
C VAL A 13 0.74 -6.31 7.47
N ILE A 14 1.03 -7.11 6.44
CA ILE A 14 0.19 -7.35 5.27
C ILE A 14 0.42 -8.76 4.73
N ASP A 15 -0.63 -9.36 4.18
CA ASP A 15 -0.53 -10.53 3.32
C ASP A 15 -0.25 -10.03 1.89
N ILE A 16 0.83 -10.49 1.28
CA ILE A 16 1.19 -10.15 -0.10
C ILE A 16 0.70 -11.30 -0.99
N PRO A 17 -0.24 -11.07 -1.92
CA PRO A 17 -0.76 -12.12 -2.79
C PRO A 17 0.33 -12.74 -3.68
N ASP A 18 0.37 -14.07 -3.77
CA ASP A 18 1.39 -14.81 -4.54
C ASP A 18 1.38 -14.41 -6.02
N GLU A 19 0.20 -14.14 -6.58
CA GLU A 19 0.06 -13.69 -7.96
C GLU A 19 0.64 -12.29 -8.19
N LEU A 20 0.58 -11.39 -7.19
CA LEU A 20 1.26 -10.10 -7.27
C LEU A 20 2.77 -10.30 -7.30
N ILE A 21 3.29 -11.20 -6.44
CA ILE A 21 4.72 -11.54 -6.41
C ILE A 21 5.16 -12.06 -7.78
N ALA A 22 4.44 -13.04 -8.33
CA ALA A 22 4.72 -13.63 -9.63
C ALA A 22 4.70 -12.58 -10.76
N THR A 23 3.69 -11.72 -10.77
CA THR A 23 3.52 -10.66 -11.78
C THR A 23 4.68 -9.66 -11.72
N GLN A 24 5.02 -9.16 -10.54
CA GLN A 24 6.11 -8.21 -10.37
C GLN A 24 7.46 -8.82 -10.75
N TYR A 25 7.68 -10.11 -10.48
CA TYR A 25 8.91 -10.78 -10.85
C TYR A 25 9.02 -10.97 -12.37
N ALA A 26 7.90 -11.29 -13.03
CA ALA A 26 7.83 -11.53 -14.46
C ALA A 26 8.02 -10.25 -15.28
N TYR A 27 7.31 -9.17 -14.92
CA TYR A 27 7.29 -7.95 -15.73
C TYR A 27 8.32 -6.91 -15.31
N ASN A 28 8.67 -6.83 -14.01
CA ASN A 28 9.56 -5.79 -13.48
C ASN A 28 10.92 -6.33 -13.00
N GLY A 29 11.17 -7.63 -13.13
CA GLY A 29 12.48 -8.24 -12.87
C GLY A 29 13.07 -7.89 -11.51
N ALA A 30 14.27 -7.30 -11.51
CA ALA A 30 14.96 -6.90 -10.27
C ALA A 30 14.23 -5.79 -9.51
N ALA A 31 13.63 -4.83 -10.22
CA ALA A 31 12.85 -3.76 -9.61
C ALA A 31 11.57 -4.31 -8.95
N GLY A 32 10.89 -5.25 -9.60
CA GLY A 32 9.72 -5.94 -9.03
C GLY A 32 10.05 -6.73 -7.76
N ARG A 33 11.19 -7.43 -7.74
CA ARG A 33 11.69 -8.11 -6.53
C ARG A 33 11.98 -7.14 -5.40
N ALA A 34 12.65 -6.03 -5.70
CA ALA A 34 12.94 -4.99 -4.71
C ALA A 34 11.65 -4.35 -4.16
N PHE A 35 10.66 -4.11 -5.03
CA PHE A 35 9.35 -3.60 -4.64
C PHE A 35 8.62 -4.55 -3.69
N VAL A 36 8.49 -5.83 -4.05
CA VAL A 36 7.83 -6.84 -3.20
C VAL A 36 8.50 -6.93 -1.83
N ALA A 37 9.82 -6.91 -1.77
CA ALA A 37 10.57 -6.93 -0.51
C ALA A 37 10.33 -5.68 0.35
N ALA A 38 10.09 -4.53 -0.28
CA ALA A 38 9.83 -3.27 0.42
C ALA A 38 8.38 -3.10 0.92
N LEU A 39 7.42 -3.87 0.38
CA LEU A 39 5.99 -3.70 0.66
C LEU A 39 5.62 -3.66 2.15
N PRO A 40 6.12 -4.56 3.03
CA PRO A 40 5.76 -4.51 4.44
C PRO A 40 6.21 -3.22 5.14
N GLY A 41 7.39 -2.69 4.75
CA GLY A 41 7.93 -1.44 5.28
C GLY A 41 7.17 -0.22 4.75
N LEU A 42 6.86 -0.19 3.46
CA LEU A 42 6.05 0.86 2.85
C LEU A 42 4.64 0.90 3.46
N ALA A 43 3.99 -0.25 3.62
CA ALA A 43 2.68 -0.35 4.24
C ALA A 43 2.71 0.14 5.69
N GLY A 44 3.64 -0.35 6.52
CA GLY A 44 3.77 0.09 7.91
C GLY A 44 3.97 1.60 8.01
N ARG A 45 4.90 2.14 7.22
CA ARG A 45 5.21 3.57 7.18
C ARG A 45 3.99 4.42 6.84
N PHE A 46 3.30 4.14 5.73
CA PHE A 46 2.18 4.98 5.30
C PHE A 46 0.92 4.77 6.14
N LEU A 47 0.72 3.58 6.73
CA LEU A 47 -0.35 3.38 7.69
C LEU A 47 -0.16 4.27 8.93
N GLU A 48 1.07 4.34 9.45
CA GLU A 48 1.41 5.18 10.60
C GLU A 48 1.41 6.68 10.26
N GLU A 49 2.19 7.10 9.25
CA GLU A 49 2.36 8.52 8.90
C GLU A 49 1.05 9.18 8.49
N TRP A 50 0.11 8.44 7.90
CA TRP A 50 -1.16 8.99 7.40
C TRP A 50 -2.34 8.73 8.35
N GLY A 51 -2.11 8.10 9.51
CA GLY A 51 -3.18 7.78 10.47
C GLY A 51 -4.26 6.89 9.86
N LEU A 52 -3.85 5.73 9.33
CA LEU A 52 -4.72 4.78 8.65
C LEU A 52 -4.76 3.44 9.38
N ARG A 53 -5.98 2.91 9.58
CA ARG A 53 -6.19 1.56 10.10
C ARG A 53 -6.65 0.64 8.98
N ARG A 54 -6.07 -0.56 8.88
CA ARG A 54 -6.53 -1.59 7.93
C ARG A 54 -8.00 -1.97 8.17
N ASP A 55 -8.70 -2.17 7.06
CA ASP A 55 -10.14 -2.47 7.04
C ASP A 55 -10.47 -3.58 6.03
N GLY A 56 -9.72 -4.69 6.10
CA GLY A 56 -9.97 -5.87 5.27
C GLY A 56 -8.71 -6.55 4.74
N ALA A 57 -8.97 -7.55 3.90
CA ALA A 57 -7.94 -8.28 3.18
C ALA A 57 -7.26 -7.38 2.13
N ALA A 58 -5.99 -7.63 1.87
CA ALA A 58 -5.29 -6.96 0.78
C ALA A 58 -5.92 -7.37 -0.56
N MET A 59 -6.02 -6.40 -1.46
CA MET A 59 -6.38 -6.58 -2.85
C MET A 59 -5.15 -6.33 -3.72
N TYR A 60 -5.16 -6.81 -4.95
CA TYR A 60 -4.07 -6.58 -5.89
C TYR A 60 -4.59 -6.49 -7.32
N GLY A 61 -3.86 -5.73 -8.14
CA GLY A 61 -3.97 -5.77 -9.60
C GLY A 61 -2.62 -6.12 -10.20
N MET A 62 -2.48 -5.93 -11.52
CA MET A 62 -1.22 -6.20 -12.21
C MET A 62 -0.06 -5.34 -11.65
N CYS A 63 -0.31 -4.05 -11.41
CA CYS A 63 0.74 -3.08 -11.06
C CYS A 63 0.87 -2.76 -9.57
N ALA A 64 -0.08 -3.17 -8.72
CA ALA A 64 -0.20 -2.59 -7.38
C ALA A 64 -0.77 -3.55 -6.33
N LEU A 65 -0.32 -3.35 -5.08
CA LEU A 65 -1.02 -3.79 -3.88
C LEU A 65 -1.99 -2.70 -3.43
N VAL A 66 -3.18 -3.07 -3.00
CA VAL A 66 -4.18 -2.15 -2.46
C VAL A 66 -4.65 -2.64 -1.10
N LEU A 67 -4.57 -1.78 -0.09
CA LEU A 67 -5.06 -2.07 1.25
C LEU A 67 -6.34 -1.26 1.50
N PRO A 68 -7.48 -1.91 1.75
CA PRO A 68 -8.64 -1.25 2.33
C PRO A 68 -8.26 -0.67 3.70
N VAL A 69 -8.59 0.61 3.93
CA VAL A 69 -8.25 1.32 5.17
C VAL A 69 -9.37 2.26 5.58
N VAL A 70 -9.35 2.66 6.84
CA VAL A 70 -10.17 3.73 7.40
C VAL A 70 -9.23 4.79 7.97
N ARG A 71 -9.50 6.07 7.69
CA ARG A 71 -8.77 7.18 8.33
C ARG A 71 -9.14 7.27 9.80
N GLU A 72 -8.15 7.37 10.67
CA GLU A 72 -8.39 7.49 12.11
C GLU A 72 -8.99 8.84 12.50
N ALA A 73 -8.68 9.91 11.76
CA ALA A 73 -9.12 11.27 12.08
C ALA A 73 -10.63 11.48 11.96
N ASP A 74 -11.29 10.80 11.02
CA ASP A 74 -12.71 11.04 10.68
C ASP A 74 -13.50 9.78 10.33
N GLY A 75 -12.87 8.60 10.39
CA GLY A 75 -13.53 7.32 10.15
C GLY A 75 -13.92 7.06 8.71
N VAL A 76 -13.51 7.91 7.76
CA VAL A 76 -13.92 7.76 6.36
C VAL A 76 -13.11 6.62 5.69
N PRO A 77 -13.78 5.66 5.02
CA PRO A 77 -13.12 4.62 4.25
C PRO A 77 -12.25 5.16 3.11
N ALA A 78 -11.12 4.51 2.86
CA ALA A 78 -10.18 4.83 1.80
C ALA A 78 -9.43 3.58 1.35
N ALA A 79 -8.52 3.74 0.39
CA ALA A 79 -7.61 2.69 -0.07
C ALA A 79 -6.17 3.22 -0.09
N LEU A 80 -5.24 2.46 0.50
CA LEU A 80 -3.81 2.70 0.37
C LEU A 80 -3.27 1.86 -0.80
N LYS A 81 -2.99 2.51 -1.93
CA LYS A 81 -2.40 1.89 -3.12
C LYS A 81 -0.87 2.02 -3.08
N LEU A 82 -0.17 0.89 -3.19
CA LEU A 82 1.30 0.82 -3.27
C LEU A 82 1.67 0.22 -4.63
N GLN A 83 2.47 0.95 -5.40
CA GLN A 83 2.92 0.55 -6.74
C GLN A 83 4.34 1.04 -7.00
N LEU A 84 5.00 0.43 -8.00
CA LEU A 84 6.22 0.98 -8.58
C LEU A 84 5.92 2.32 -9.26
N VAL A 85 6.90 3.23 -9.25
CA VAL A 85 6.83 4.49 -9.98
C VAL A 85 7.78 4.40 -11.17
N ASP A 86 7.23 4.60 -12.36
CA ASP A 86 7.87 4.60 -13.66
C ASP A 86 7.28 5.70 -14.55
N GLU A 87 7.66 5.73 -15.83
CA GLU A 87 7.16 6.72 -16.79
C GLU A 87 5.63 6.70 -16.94
N GLU A 88 5.00 5.52 -16.85
CA GLU A 88 3.55 5.38 -17.00
C GLU A 88 2.79 5.81 -15.75
N THR A 89 3.36 5.59 -14.56
CA THR A 89 2.67 5.76 -13.27
C THR A 89 3.00 7.07 -12.55
N VAL A 90 4.09 7.76 -12.91
CA VAL A 90 4.49 9.04 -12.27
C VAL A 90 3.42 10.13 -12.37
N GLY A 91 2.64 10.13 -13.46
CA GLY A 91 1.57 11.09 -13.69
C GLY A 91 0.24 10.75 -13.00
N GLU A 92 0.07 9.51 -12.53
CA GLU A 92 -1.22 9.00 -12.06
C GLU A 92 -1.82 9.84 -10.92
N PRO A 93 -1.09 10.24 -9.85
CA PRO A 93 -1.69 11.03 -8.77
C PRO A 93 -2.16 12.42 -9.21
N VAL A 94 -1.50 13.01 -10.21
CA VAL A 94 -1.92 14.30 -10.79
C VAL A 94 -3.16 14.10 -11.65
N ALA A 95 -3.17 13.08 -12.51
CA ALA A 95 -4.29 12.75 -13.37
C ALA A 95 -5.56 12.42 -12.57
N LEU A 96 -5.46 11.60 -11.52
CA LEU A 96 -6.60 11.23 -10.68
C LEU A 96 -7.18 12.42 -9.91
N ARG A 97 -6.35 13.35 -9.44
CA ARG A 97 -6.83 14.60 -8.81
C ARG A 97 -7.57 15.49 -9.79
N ALA A 98 -7.05 15.65 -11.00
CA ALA A 98 -7.72 16.41 -12.04
C ALA A 98 -9.05 15.78 -12.44
N TRP A 99 -9.10 14.45 -12.53
CA TRP A 99 -10.33 13.72 -12.84
C TRP A 99 -11.38 13.85 -11.74
N GLY A 100 -11.01 13.67 -10.47
CA GLY A 100 -11.93 13.86 -9.34
C GLY A 100 -12.45 15.30 -9.23
N ALA A 101 -11.62 16.31 -9.54
CA ALA A 101 -12.05 17.71 -9.58
C ALA A 101 -13.07 17.99 -10.70
N ALA A 102 -13.10 17.15 -11.74
CA ALA A 102 -14.10 17.21 -12.80
C ALA A 102 -15.42 16.48 -12.45
N GLY A 103 -15.56 15.96 -11.22
CA GLY A 103 -16.81 15.39 -10.70
C GLY A 103 -17.11 13.96 -11.14
N ALA A 104 -16.08 13.18 -11.46
CA ALA A 104 -16.20 11.74 -11.70
C ALA A 104 -16.13 10.91 -10.42
#